data_AF-A0A510JEP0-F1
#
_entry.id   AF-A0A510JEP0-F1
#
_cell.length_a   1.000
_cell.length_b   1.000
_cell.length_c   1.000
_cell.angle_alpha   90.00
_cell.angle_beta   90.00
_cell.angle_gamma   90.00
#
_symmetry.space_group_name_H-M   'P 1'
#
loop_
_entity.id
_entity.type
_entity.pdbx_description
1 polymer ?
#
loop_
_entity_poly.entity_id
_entity_poly.type
_entity_poly.pdbx_seq_one_letter_code
_entity_poly.pdbx_strand_id
1 'polypeptide(L)'
;MKKSILAVFAISMTLFAAGGNDVKKVHEKTAKLEKDSYCNKPGSYGEFKKINDKDYRVDVDFEKCVFDGETYENVKVGVLIQNVEKTEKYLKKYKYMHLKAGKNLVYNSNDNSYYYNGSWAFNNDKAYPTVFDGK
;
A
#
# COMPACT_ATOMS: atom_id res chain seq x y z
N MET A 1 31.93 -35.16 22.34
CA MET A 1 32.43 -34.78 20.99
C MET A 1 31.20 -34.70 20.08
N LYS A 2 30.64 -33.51 19.84
CA LYS A 2 30.88 -32.60 18.70
C LYS A 2 30.54 -33.20 17.32
N LYS A 3 29.73 -32.44 16.57
CA LYS A 3 29.48 -32.38 15.10
C LYS A 3 28.37 -33.31 14.60
N SER A 4 27.46 -32.94 13.69
CA SER A 4 27.08 -31.68 13.04
C SER A 4 25.86 -31.98 12.13
N ILE A 5 24.90 -31.05 12.08
CA ILE A 5 24.12 -30.57 10.91
C ILE A 5 23.57 -31.60 9.89
N LEU A 6 22.24 -31.62 9.71
CA LEU A 6 21.63 -31.36 8.39
C LEU A 6 20.13 -31.05 8.51
N ALA A 7 19.79 -29.82 8.09
CA ALA A 7 18.42 -29.38 7.85
C ALA A 7 17.92 -29.96 6.51
N VAL A 8 16.66 -30.36 6.45
CA VAL A 8 15.93 -30.52 5.18
C VAL A 8 14.64 -29.73 5.30
N PHE A 9 14.65 -28.52 4.73
CA PHE A 9 13.44 -27.80 4.38
C PHE A 9 12.76 -28.55 3.22
N ALA A 10 11.61 -29.15 3.48
CA ALA A 10 10.77 -29.69 2.42
C ALA A 10 10.09 -28.52 1.70
N ILE A 11 10.67 -28.14 0.56
CA ILE A 11 10.02 -27.35 -0.48
C ILE A 11 8.94 -28.25 -1.08
N SER A 12 7.66 -28.03 -0.73
CA SER A 12 6.55 -28.58 -1.51
C SER A 12 6.05 -27.49 -2.46
N MET A 13 6.68 -27.43 -3.64
CA MET A 13 6.06 -26.89 -4.85
C MET A 13 4.94 -27.85 -5.26
N THR A 14 3.70 -27.37 -5.30
CA THR A 14 2.62 -28.01 -6.04
C THR A 14 1.98 -27.00 -7.00
N LEU A 15 2.56 -27.02 -8.20
CA LEU A 15 1.93 -26.98 -9.53
C LEU A 15 0.65 -26.17 -9.72
N PHE A 16 0.84 -25.13 -10.53
CA PHE A 16 -0.14 -24.42 -11.34
C PHE A 16 -1.03 -25.38 -12.15
N ALA A 17 -2.34 -25.18 -12.06
CA ALA A 17 -3.33 -25.74 -12.98
C ALA A 17 -4.19 -24.62 -13.57
N ALA A 18 -4.17 -24.58 -14.90
CA ALA A 18 -5.02 -23.89 -15.87
C ALA A 18 -6.21 -23.05 -15.37
N GLY A 19 -6.16 -21.77 -15.73
CA GLY A 19 -7.28 -20.84 -15.69
C GLY A 19 -6.71 -19.42 -15.72
N GLY A 20 -6.98 -18.65 -16.78
CA GLY A 20 -6.54 -17.27 -16.90
C GLY A 20 -6.98 -16.46 -15.68
N ASN A 21 -6.06 -16.28 -14.75
CA ASN A 21 -6.17 -15.37 -13.64
C ASN A 21 -4.81 -14.70 -13.62
N ASP A 22 -4.79 -13.42 -13.96
CA ASP A 22 -3.72 -12.53 -13.56
C ASP A 22 -3.44 -12.83 -12.08
N VAL A 23 -2.35 -13.55 -11.81
CA VAL A 23 -1.94 -13.87 -10.45
C VAL A 23 -1.52 -12.53 -9.87
N LYS A 24 -2.49 -11.80 -9.32
CA LYS A 24 -2.26 -10.60 -8.53
C LYS A 24 -1.20 -11.02 -7.52
N LYS A 25 -0.04 -10.38 -7.52
CA LYS A 25 0.99 -10.62 -6.52
C LYS A 25 0.36 -10.36 -5.13
N VAL A 26 -0.08 -11.44 -4.50
CA VAL A 26 -0.58 -11.42 -3.12
C VAL A 26 0.65 -11.20 -2.25
N HIS A 27 0.68 -10.11 -1.48
CA HIS A 27 1.85 -9.82 -0.65
C HIS A 27 1.79 -10.72 0.58
N GLU A 28 2.74 -11.64 0.69
CA GLU A 28 2.79 -12.58 1.80
C GLU A 28 3.27 -11.94 3.12
N LYS A 29 3.74 -10.68 3.09
CA LYS A 29 4.33 -9.98 4.26
C LYS A 29 3.97 -8.49 4.26
N THR A 30 3.87 -7.93 5.46
CA THR A 30 3.86 -6.48 5.71
C THR A 30 5.04 -5.84 4.98
N ALA A 31 4.79 -5.04 3.95
CA ALA A 31 5.84 -4.30 3.27
C ALA A 31 6.39 -3.26 4.25
N LYS A 32 7.72 -3.14 4.32
CA LYS A 32 8.31 -1.93 4.87
C LYS A 32 8.05 -0.84 3.81
N LEU A 33 8.22 0.41 4.18
CA LEU A 33 8.16 1.48 3.20
C LEU A 33 9.54 2.08 3.14
N GLU A 34 10.27 1.69 2.10
CA GLU A 34 11.48 2.37 1.67
C GLU A 34 11.18 3.75 1.09
N LYS A 35 12.25 4.51 0.85
CA LYS A 35 12.17 5.84 0.25
C LYS A 35 11.48 5.76 -1.11
N ASP A 36 10.69 6.79 -1.42
CA ASP A 36 9.99 6.94 -2.71
C ASP A 36 8.91 5.87 -2.97
N SER A 37 8.32 5.33 -1.90
CA SER A 37 7.11 4.50 -2.00
C SER A 37 5.90 5.35 -2.43
N TYR A 38 5.20 4.94 -3.49
CA TYR A 38 4.06 5.68 -4.03
C TYR A 38 2.99 4.77 -4.67
N CYS A 39 1.79 5.30 -4.84
CA CYS A 39 0.72 4.76 -5.67
C CYS A 39 0.34 5.77 -6.76
N ASN A 40 0.05 5.30 -7.97
CA ASN A 40 -0.33 6.15 -9.09
C ASN A 40 -1.83 6.05 -9.40
N LYS A 41 -2.33 7.07 -10.12
CA LYS A 41 -3.69 7.12 -10.67
C LYS A 41 -4.74 6.75 -9.61
N PRO A 42 -4.99 7.64 -8.62
CA PRO A 42 -6.10 7.43 -7.70
C PRO A 42 -7.37 7.18 -8.50
N GLY A 43 -7.98 6.01 -8.29
CA GLY A 43 -9.18 5.56 -8.97
C GLY A 43 -10.42 5.87 -8.14
N SER A 44 -11.27 4.86 -7.95
CA SER A 44 -12.37 4.93 -7.00
C SER A 44 -11.85 5.07 -5.57
N TYR A 45 -12.60 5.78 -4.75
CA TYR A 45 -12.38 5.84 -3.31
C TYR A 45 -13.70 5.62 -2.58
N GLY A 46 -13.63 4.93 -1.45
CA GLY A 46 -14.79 4.66 -0.61
C GLY A 46 -15.26 5.90 0.16
N GLU A 47 -16.29 5.70 0.98
CA GLU A 47 -16.76 6.73 1.90
C GLU A 47 -15.68 7.14 2.91
N PHE A 48 -15.67 8.42 3.25
CA PHE A 48 -14.84 8.96 4.33
C PHE A 48 -15.44 8.57 5.69
N LYS A 49 -14.96 7.47 6.26
CA LYS A 49 -15.47 6.93 7.52
C LYS A 49 -14.80 7.63 8.69
N LYS A 50 -15.55 8.37 9.50
CA LYS A 50 -15.04 8.93 10.77
C LYS A 50 -14.67 7.78 11.70
N ILE A 51 -13.43 7.75 12.18
CA ILE A 51 -12.94 6.68 13.09
C ILE A 51 -12.77 7.18 14.52
N ASN A 52 -12.54 8.48 14.72
CA ASN A 52 -12.50 9.16 16.01
C ASN A 52 -12.78 10.66 15.81
N ASP A 53 -12.67 11.49 16.85
CA ASP A 53 -12.97 12.92 16.77
C ASP A 53 -12.07 13.74 15.83
N LYS A 54 -10.90 13.20 15.47
CA LYS A 54 -9.86 13.89 14.70
C LYS A 54 -9.62 13.28 13.32
N ASP A 55 -9.85 11.97 13.19
CA ASP A 55 -9.41 11.20 12.04
C ASP A 55 -10.59 10.51 11.34
N TYR A 56 -10.49 10.54 10.01
CA TYR A 56 -11.30 9.75 9.09
C TYR A 56 -10.40 8.74 8.40
N ARG A 57 -10.99 7.66 7.93
CA ARG A 57 -10.34 6.69 7.03
C ARG A 57 -10.99 6.77 5.66
N VAL A 58 -10.17 6.71 4.62
CA VAL A 58 -10.61 6.50 3.24
C VAL A 58 -9.77 5.39 2.62
N ASP A 59 -10.45 4.46 1.96
CA ASP A 59 -9.80 3.42 1.16
C ASP A 59 -9.85 3.85 -0.31
N VAL A 60 -8.70 3.88 -0.96
CA VAL A 60 -8.52 4.38 -2.33
C VAL A 60 -7.95 3.26 -3.19
N ASP A 61 -8.55 3.04 -4.35
CA ASP A 61 -8.06 2.10 -5.35
C ASP A 61 -7.01 2.78 -6.24
N PHE A 62 -5.94 2.07 -6.55
CA PHE A 62 -4.86 2.53 -7.41
C PHE A 62 -4.53 1.49 -8.47
N GLU A 63 -4.18 1.95 -9.67
CA GLU A 63 -3.77 1.07 -10.75
C GLU A 63 -2.46 0.36 -10.39
N LYS A 64 -1.46 1.12 -9.90
CA LYS A 64 -0.15 0.58 -9.49
C LYS A 64 0.36 1.26 -8.23
N CYS A 65 1.00 0.49 -7.37
CA CYS A 65 1.82 0.98 -6.27
C CYS A 65 3.23 0.40 -6.34
N VAL A 66 4.19 1.18 -5.85
CA VAL A 66 5.58 0.79 -5.68
C VAL A 66 5.89 0.83 -4.19
N PHE A 67 6.21 -0.32 -3.61
CA PHE A 67 6.64 -0.46 -2.21
C PHE A 67 7.91 -1.32 -2.19
N ASP A 68 8.92 -0.93 -1.41
CA ASP A 68 10.19 -1.67 -1.28
C ASP A 68 10.83 -2.06 -2.63
N GLY A 69 10.74 -1.16 -3.63
CA GLY A 69 11.25 -1.40 -4.98
C GLY A 69 10.44 -2.38 -5.83
N GLU A 70 9.39 -2.98 -5.28
CA GLU A 70 8.48 -3.87 -6.00
C GLU A 70 7.25 -3.13 -6.51
N THR A 71 6.75 -3.54 -7.68
CA THR A 71 5.52 -3.00 -8.27
C THR A 71 4.35 -3.97 -8.06
N TYR A 72 3.22 -3.40 -7.68
CA TYR A 72 1.98 -4.08 -7.38
C TYR A 72 0.84 -3.42 -8.12
N GLU A 73 -0.10 -4.22 -8.63
CA GLU A 73 -1.19 -3.75 -9.47
C GLU A 73 -2.55 -3.94 -8.79
N ASN A 74 -3.51 -3.06 -9.11
CA ASN A 74 -4.87 -3.07 -8.57
C ASN A 74 -4.89 -3.08 -7.04
N VAL A 75 -4.22 -2.09 -6.46
CA VAL A 75 -3.94 -2.00 -5.03
C VAL A 75 -4.94 -1.06 -4.37
N LYS A 76 -5.54 -1.50 -3.27
CA LYS A 76 -6.36 -0.65 -2.41
C LYS A 76 -5.56 -0.22 -1.19
N VAL A 77 -5.46 1.09 -0.95
CA VAL A 77 -4.75 1.63 0.23
C VAL A 77 -5.70 2.46 1.07
N GLY A 78 -5.86 2.07 2.33
CA GLY A 78 -6.54 2.81 3.37
C GLY A 78 -5.59 3.78 4.07
N VAL A 79 -5.92 5.07 4.05
CA VAL A 79 -5.15 6.14 4.71
C VAL A 79 -5.99 6.89 5.73
N LEU A 80 -5.33 7.40 6.77
CA LEU A 80 -5.95 8.28 7.75
C LEU A 80 -5.88 9.73 7.30
N ILE A 81 -6.99 10.44 7.38
CA ILE A 81 -7.09 11.84 6.96
C ILE A 81 -7.75 12.67 8.05
N GLN A 82 -7.48 13.97 8.05
CA GLN A 82 -8.11 14.90 8.99
C GLN A 82 -8.99 15.94 8.32
N ASN A 83 -8.81 16.16 7.03
CA ASN A 83 -9.59 17.12 6.27
C ASN A 83 -10.16 16.42 5.02
N VAL A 84 -11.45 16.10 5.08
CA VAL A 84 -12.18 15.40 4.03
C VAL A 84 -12.16 16.19 2.73
N GLU A 85 -12.57 17.47 2.77
CA GLU A 85 -12.68 18.32 1.57
C GLU A 85 -11.33 18.50 0.85
N LYS A 86 -10.25 18.68 1.62
CA LYS A 86 -8.90 18.82 1.08
C LYS A 86 -8.44 17.52 0.43
N THR A 87 -8.67 16.39 1.10
CA THR A 87 -8.30 15.06 0.58
C THR A 87 -9.05 14.74 -0.69
N GLU A 88 -10.36 15.02 -0.74
CA GLU A 88 -11.17 14.78 -1.93
C GLU A 88 -10.67 15.59 -3.14
N LYS A 89 -10.32 16.86 -2.93
CA LYS A 89 -9.69 17.70 -3.96
C LYS A 89 -8.36 17.11 -4.44
N TYR A 90 -7.57 16.53 -3.54
CA TYR A 90 -6.27 15.95 -3.87
C TYR A 90 -6.39 14.67 -4.69
N LEU A 91 -7.30 13.77 -4.31
CA LEU A 91 -7.60 12.54 -5.05
C LEU A 91 -8.00 12.83 -6.50
N LYS A 92 -8.73 13.92 -6.74
CA LYS A 92 -9.15 14.36 -8.07
C LYS A 92 -8.06 15.11 -8.86
N LYS A 93 -7.12 15.76 -8.18
CA LYS A 93 -6.15 16.68 -8.80
C LYS A 93 -4.80 16.01 -9.12
N TYR A 94 -4.33 15.12 -8.26
CA TYR A 94 -2.95 14.66 -8.27
C TYR A 94 -2.82 13.24 -8.78
N LYS A 95 -1.69 12.98 -9.45
CA LYS A 95 -1.42 11.68 -10.09
C LYS A 95 -0.84 10.63 -9.14
N TYR A 96 -0.20 11.05 -8.06
CA TYR A 96 0.53 10.15 -7.16
C TYR A 96 0.16 10.40 -5.71
N MET A 97 -0.06 9.31 -4.97
CA MET A 97 -0.07 9.29 -3.52
C MET A 97 1.25 8.71 -3.03
N HIS A 98 2.02 9.51 -2.31
CA HIS A 98 3.30 9.13 -1.72
C HIS A 98 3.11 8.66 -0.29
N LEU A 99 3.75 7.56 0.09
CA LEU A 99 3.74 7.03 1.45
C LEU A 99 5.11 7.31 2.10
N LYS A 100 5.12 7.99 3.24
CA LYS A 100 6.37 8.33 3.93
C LYS A 100 7.06 7.07 4.45
N ALA A 101 8.36 6.97 4.20
CA ALA A 101 9.16 5.88 4.74
C ALA A 101 9.16 5.85 6.28
N GLY A 102 9.42 4.67 6.85
CA GLY A 102 9.60 4.49 8.30
C GLY A 102 8.35 4.04 9.06
N LYS A 103 7.25 3.75 8.35
CA LYS A 103 6.07 3.06 8.89
C LYS A 103 5.78 1.82 8.05
N ASN A 104 5.12 0.84 8.67
CA ASN A 104 4.78 -0.42 8.01
C ASN A 104 3.48 -0.25 7.23
N LEU A 105 3.44 -0.85 6.04
CA LEU A 105 2.21 -1.02 5.28
C LEU A 105 1.56 -2.34 5.69
N VAL A 106 0.45 -2.27 6.43
CA VAL A 106 -0.20 -3.46 6.99
C VAL A 106 -1.11 -4.08 5.94
N TYR A 107 -0.74 -5.27 5.46
CA TYR A 107 -1.56 -6.02 4.52
C TYR A 107 -2.75 -6.69 5.22
N ASN A 108 -3.93 -6.55 4.64
CA ASN A 108 -5.14 -7.27 5.01
C ASN A 108 -5.51 -8.25 3.89
N SER A 109 -5.35 -9.55 4.17
CA SER A 109 -5.64 -10.62 3.20
C SER A 109 -7.13 -10.79 2.92
N ASN A 110 -8.02 -10.35 3.82
CA ASN A 110 -9.46 -10.58 3.68
C ASN A 110 -10.07 -9.78 2.53
N ASP A 111 -9.57 -8.57 2.29
CA ASP A 111 -10.04 -7.65 1.25
C ASP A 111 -8.93 -7.23 0.27
N ASN A 112 -7.77 -7.90 0.36
CA ASN A 112 -6.55 -7.59 -0.41
C ASN A 112 -6.21 -6.09 -0.39
N SER A 113 -6.31 -5.48 0.79
CA SER A 113 -6.04 -4.07 0.99
C SER A 113 -4.81 -3.83 1.84
N TYR A 114 -4.27 -2.63 1.74
CA TYR A 114 -3.19 -2.14 2.58
C TYR A 114 -3.71 -1.05 3.48
N TYR A 115 -3.34 -1.10 4.74
CA TYR A 115 -3.59 -0.04 5.68
C TYR A 115 -2.30 0.68 6.02
N TYR A 116 -2.32 2.00 5.86
CA TYR A 116 -1.20 2.87 6.15
C TYR A 116 -1.60 3.94 7.15
N ASN A 117 -0.94 3.92 8.31
CA ASN A 117 -1.18 4.85 9.42
C ASN A 117 -0.08 5.90 9.57
N GLY A 118 0.82 5.99 8.60
CA GLY A 118 1.84 7.03 8.56
C GLY A 118 1.44 8.19 7.67
N SER A 119 2.35 9.14 7.55
CA SER A 119 2.18 10.33 6.74
C SER A 119 2.19 10.02 5.25
N TRP A 120 1.25 10.58 4.50
CA TRP A 120 1.09 10.41 3.04
C TRP A 120 0.81 11.74 2.33
N ALA A 121 1.25 11.89 1.08
CA ALA A 121 1.18 13.15 0.34
C ALA A 121 0.63 12.94 -1.07
N PHE A 122 -0.09 13.92 -1.63
CA PHE A 122 -0.44 13.88 -3.05
C PHE A 122 0.42 14.85 -3.85
N ASN A 123 0.96 14.39 -4.98
CA ASN A 123 1.73 15.22 -5.91
C ASN A 123 1.60 14.71 -7.37
N ASN A 124 2.12 15.48 -8.31
CA ASN A 124 2.24 15.10 -9.72
C ASN A 124 3.64 14.61 -10.10
N ASP A 125 4.60 14.69 -9.17
CA ASP A 125 5.92 14.11 -9.29
C ASP A 125 5.95 12.67 -8.72
N LYS A 126 6.86 11.83 -9.24
CA LYS A 126 7.19 10.50 -8.70
C LYS A 126 8.08 10.56 -7.46
N ALA A 127 8.75 11.68 -7.20
CA ALA A 127 9.50 11.91 -5.97
C ALA A 127 8.58 12.37 -4.83
N TYR A 128 8.90 11.93 -3.61
CA TYR A 128 8.21 12.38 -2.40
C TYR A 128 8.34 13.91 -2.24
N PRO A 129 7.25 14.66 -2.00
CA PRO A 129 7.32 16.11 -1.93
C PRO A 129 8.11 16.60 -0.70
N THR A 130 8.90 17.65 -0.88
CA THR A 130 9.68 18.29 0.20
C THR A 130 8.80 19.06 1.18
N VAL A 131 7.63 19.53 0.73
CA VAL A 131 6.60 20.18 1.55
C VAL A 131 5.38 19.25 1.66
N PHE A 132 4.95 19.01 2.90
CA PHE A 132 4.02 17.96 3.22
C PHE A 132 2.81 18.47 4.02
N ASP A 133 1.62 18.17 3.51
CA ASP A 133 0.35 18.69 4.00
C ASP A 133 -0.61 17.61 4.53
N GLY A 134 -0.24 16.33 4.40
CA GLY A 134 -1.01 15.19 4.89
C GLY A 134 -0.69 14.88 6.35
N LYS A 135 -1.17 13.76 6.89
CA LYS A 135 -0.93 13.41 8.30
C LYS A 135 -0.48 11.97 8.46
#